data_AF-A0AAV2PI83-F1
#
_entry.id   AF-A0AAV2PI83-F1
#
_cell.length_a   1.000
_cell.length_b   1.000
_cell.length_c   1.000
_cell.angle_alpha   90.00
_cell.angle_beta   90.00
_cell.angle_gamma   90.00
#
_symmetry.space_group_name_H-M   'P 1'
#
loop_
_entity.id
_entity.type
_entity.pdbx_description
1 polymer ?
#
loop_
_entity_poly.entity_id
_entity_poly.type
_entity_poly.pdbx_seq_one_letter_code
_entity_poly.pdbx_strand_id
1 'polypeptide(L)'
;MSQLMSKMHHHTRENVHENLPQNTNEFINELFSIDEIKNHIISPKKNKSPGADNILNEFITNCPDKLIYVIVVLFNTVLETGIIPTDWTIGIIKPLYKNKGDINYVNNYRGITLLSCLGKLFTSVLNTRLYSYLTTENTIGSEQVGFRPKHSTLDHIFALQILENFYINNKKRLFCAFVDYSKAFDFIDRAYLWQKVFDSNINGKVLNVIRNMYKNAKSCVSLKNNLSESFPCQVGVRQGENLSPLLFAIY
;
A
#
# COMPACT_ATOMS: atom_id res chain seq x y z
N MET A 1 31.85 24.70 18.09
CA MET A 1 30.62 24.00 17.63
C MET A 1 30.84 23.07 16.43
N SER A 2 31.83 23.32 15.55
CA SER A 2 32.10 22.48 14.36
C SER A 2 32.64 21.06 14.67
N GLN A 3 33.38 20.86 15.77
CA GLN A 3 33.94 19.54 16.14
C GLN A 3 33.00 18.60 16.94
N LEU A 4 31.89 19.10 17.51
CA LEU A 4 30.91 18.24 18.22
C LEU A 4 29.94 17.55 17.26
N MET A 5 29.60 18.19 16.13
CA MET A 5 28.69 17.62 15.12
C MET A 5 29.32 16.47 14.32
N SER A 6 30.65 16.47 14.17
CA SER A 6 31.38 15.40 13.49
C SER A 6 31.51 14.11 14.31
N LYS A 7 31.45 14.19 15.65
CA LYS A 7 31.54 13.01 16.54
C LYS A 7 30.19 12.32 16.76
N MET A 8 29.08 13.05 16.64
CA MET A 8 27.73 12.46 16.68
C MET A 8 27.36 11.65 15.44
N HIS A 9 27.97 11.93 14.28
CA HIS A 9 27.72 11.15 13.06
C HIS A 9 28.47 9.81 12.99
N HIS A 10 29.48 9.60 13.84
CA HIS A 10 30.29 8.39 13.83
C HIS A 10 29.91 7.34 14.88
N HIS A 11 29.04 7.65 15.85
CA HIS A 11 28.78 6.75 16.98
C HIS A 11 27.38 6.11 17.02
N THR A 12 26.61 6.20 15.92
CA THR A 12 25.27 5.58 15.85
C THR A 12 25.09 4.71 14.60
N ARG A 13 26.18 4.34 13.91
CA ARG A 13 26.15 3.57 12.66
C ARG A 13 26.49 2.08 12.79
N GLU A 14 26.76 1.56 13.98
CA GLU A 14 27.38 0.24 14.08
C GLU A 14 26.51 -0.93 14.56
N ASN A 15 25.24 -0.79 14.98
CA ASN A 15 24.53 -1.94 15.59
C ASN A 15 23.11 -2.25 15.09
N VAL A 16 22.79 -2.05 13.80
CA VAL A 16 21.49 -2.51 13.23
C VAL A 16 21.66 -3.34 11.95
N HIS A 17 22.88 -3.65 11.53
CA HIS A 17 23.15 -4.38 10.27
C HIS A 17 23.39 -5.88 10.42
N GLU A 18 23.03 -6.49 11.55
CA GLU A 18 23.13 -7.95 11.68
C GLU A 18 21.82 -8.64 11.29
N ASN A 19 21.90 -9.38 10.16
CA ASN A 19 20.89 -10.27 9.54
C ASN A 19 19.94 -9.65 8.51
N LEU A 20 20.47 -8.96 7.49
CA LEU A 20 19.76 -8.78 6.23
C LEU A 20 20.33 -9.74 5.17
N PRO A 21 19.51 -10.55 4.48
CA PRO A 21 19.98 -11.50 3.48
C PRO A 21 20.73 -10.77 2.36
N GLN A 22 21.87 -11.33 1.95
CA GLN A 22 22.83 -10.76 1.00
C GLN A 22 22.31 -10.63 -0.45
N ASN A 23 21.03 -10.90 -0.70
CA ASN A 23 20.34 -10.61 -1.95
C ASN A 23 18.89 -10.16 -1.66
N THR A 24 18.67 -8.86 -1.50
CA THR A 24 17.41 -8.26 -1.01
C THR A 24 16.20 -8.55 -1.92
N ASN A 25 16.44 -8.79 -3.21
CA ASN A 25 15.40 -9.17 -4.17
C ASN A 25 14.98 -10.65 -4.03
N GLU A 26 15.90 -11.53 -3.65
CA GLU A 26 15.55 -12.94 -3.40
C GLU A 26 14.57 -13.03 -2.23
N PHE A 27 14.81 -12.29 -1.15
CA PHE A 27 13.96 -12.26 0.04
C PHE A 27 12.49 -11.94 -0.28
N ILE A 28 12.21 -10.93 -1.11
CA ILE A 28 10.82 -10.59 -1.44
C ILE A 28 10.11 -11.72 -2.21
N ASN A 29 10.87 -12.55 -2.94
CA ASN A 29 10.38 -13.65 -3.77
C ASN A 29 10.34 -15.02 -3.06
N GLU A 30 10.81 -15.11 -1.82
CA GLU A 30 10.74 -16.33 -1.00
C GLU A 30 9.30 -16.71 -0.64
N LEU A 31 9.08 -17.94 -0.18
CA LEU A 31 7.77 -18.34 0.33
C LEU A 31 7.46 -17.65 1.67
N PHE A 32 6.19 -17.41 1.95
CA PHE A 32 5.72 -16.90 3.23
C PHE A 32 5.85 -17.97 4.31
N SER A 33 6.35 -17.56 5.47
CA SER A 33 6.39 -18.40 6.67
C SER A 33 5.07 -18.31 7.44
N ILE A 34 4.83 -19.28 8.32
CA ILE A 34 3.66 -19.26 9.22
C ILE A 34 3.71 -18.04 10.14
N ASP A 35 4.88 -17.73 10.71
CA ASP A 35 5.05 -16.62 11.65
C ASP A 35 4.79 -15.27 10.98
N GLU A 36 5.26 -15.11 9.73
CA GLU A 36 5.01 -13.92 8.94
C GLU A 36 3.51 -13.69 8.75
N ILE A 37 2.75 -14.73 8.38
CA ILE A 37 1.29 -14.62 8.22
C ILE A 37 0.60 -14.40 9.57
N LYS A 38 1.03 -15.08 10.64
CA LYS A 38 0.47 -14.91 12.00
C LYS A 38 0.57 -13.46 12.48
N ASN A 39 1.71 -12.80 12.25
CA ASN A 39 1.91 -11.40 12.60
C ASN A 39 0.88 -10.47 11.93
N HIS A 40 0.45 -10.81 10.72
CA HIS A 40 -0.56 -10.05 9.99
C HIS A 40 -2.00 -10.42 10.38
N ILE A 41 -2.27 -11.65 10.82
CA ILE A 41 -3.60 -12.12 11.23
C ILE A 41 -4.10 -11.42 12.52
N ILE A 42 -3.20 -10.98 13.41
CA ILE A 42 -3.58 -10.34 14.69
C ILE A 42 -4.01 -8.87 14.51
N SER A 43 -3.54 -8.23 13.43
CA SER A 43 -3.72 -6.80 13.15
C SER A 43 -5.05 -6.31 12.52
N PRO A 44 -5.91 -7.14 11.88
CA PRO A 44 -7.06 -6.62 11.15
C PRO A 44 -8.09 -5.94 12.05
N LYS A 45 -8.59 -4.78 11.61
CA LYS A 45 -9.70 -4.11 12.30
C LYS A 45 -10.96 -4.96 12.19
N LYS A 46 -11.60 -5.23 13.34
CA LYS A 46 -12.91 -5.88 13.44
C LYS A 46 -14.04 -4.97 12.92
N ASN A 47 -15.21 -5.55 12.68
CA ASN A 47 -16.44 -4.93 12.18
C ASN A 47 -16.27 -4.24 10.82
N LYS A 48 -15.52 -4.88 9.92
CA LYS A 48 -15.35 -4.42 8.54
C LYS A 48 -16.20 -5.27 7.60
N SER A 49 -16.80 -4.62 6.60
CA SER A 49 -17.57 -5.33 5.58
C SER A 49 -16.66 -6.24 4.73
N PRO A 50 -17.12 -7.43 4.35
CA PRO A 50 -16.36 -8.36 3.53
C PRO A 50 -16.34 -7.91 2.06
N GLY A 51 -15.49 -8.56 1.27
CA GLY A 51 -15.48 -8.44 -0.19
C GLY A 51 -16.45 -9.42 -0.86
N ALA A 52 -16.19 -9.73 -2.13
CA ALA A 52 -17.00 -10.68 -2.91
C ALA A 52 -16.94 -12.12 -2.38
N ASP A 53 -15.88 -12.47 -1.63
CA ASP A 53 -15.70 -13.77 -0.99
C ASP A 53 -16.56 -13.97 0.27
N ASN A 54 -17.22 -12.90 0.76
CA ASN A 54 -17.99 -12.89 2.01
C ASN A 54 -17.19 -13.30 3.27
N ILE A 55 -15.85 -13.30 3.20
CA ILE A 55 -14.99 -13.62 4.35
C ILE A 55 -14.78 -12.36 5.19
N LEU A 56 -15.24 -12.43 6.44
CA LEU A 56 -15.04 -11.39 7.44
C LEU A 56 -13.64 -11.45 8.08
N ASN A 57 -13.15 -10.31 8.55
CA ASN A 57 -11.88 -10.24 9.29
C ASN A 57 -11.92 -11.08 10.57
N GLU A 58 -13.10 -11.23 11.18
CA GLU A 58 -13.36 -12.04 12.38
C GLU A 58 -13.07 -13.52 12.15
N PHE A 59 -13.37 -14.05 10.97
CA PHE A 59 -13.07 -15.45 10.65
C PHE A 59 -11.56 -15.67 10.55
N ILE A 60 -10.83 -14.67 10.04
CA ILE A 60 -9.37 -14.72 9.93
C ILE A 60 -8.72 -14.57 11.31
N THR A 61 -9.15 -13.57 12.10
CA THR A 61 -8.57 -13.27 13.43
C THR A 61 -8.82 -14.34 14.48
N ASN A 62 -9.94 -15.07 14.39
CA ASN A 62 -10.30 -16.12 15.36
C ASN A 62 -10.11 -17.53 14.79
N CYS A 63 -9.36 -17.70 13.68
CA CYS A 63 -9.20 -19.00 13.08
C CYS A 63 -8.32 -19.94 13.91
N PRO A 64 -8.58 -21.26 13.90
CA PRO A 64 -7.69 -22.23 14.53
C PRO A 64 -6.35 -22.30 13.77
N ASP A 65 -5.27 -22.70 14.44
CA ASP A 65 -3.94 -22.83 13.84
C ASP A 65 -3.96 -23.64 12.53
N LYS A 66 -4.76 -24.71 12.47
CA LYS A 66 -4.95 -25.53 11.25
C LYS A 66 -5.34 -24.71 10.03
N LEU A 67 -6.22 -23.70 10.19
CA LEU A 67 -6.63 -22.83 9.08
C LEU A 67 -5.49 -21.88 8.67
N ILE A 68 -4.63 -21.48 9.61
CA ILE A 68 -3.45 -20.66 9.30
C ILE A 68 -2.51 -21.43 8.34
N TYR A 69 -2.29 -22.72 8.57
CA TYR A 69 -1.51 -23.55 7.63
C TYR A 69 -2.14 -23.58 6.23
N VAL A 70 -3.47 -23.68 6.13
CA VAL A 70 -4.18 -23.64 4.84
C VAL A 70 -4.00 -22.27 4.16
N ILE A 71 -4.09 -21.18 4.92
CA ILE A 71 -3.84 -19.82 4.41
C ILE A 71 -2.41 -19.68 3.89
N VAL A 72 -1.42 -20.22 4.61
CA VAL A 72 -0.01 -20.23 4.19
C VAL A 72 0.16 -20.97 2.87
N VAL A 73 -0.40 -22.18 2.76
CA VAL A 73 -0.35 -22.97 1.53
C VAL A 73 -1.02 -22.21 0.37
N LEU A 74 -2.18 -21.61 0.61
CA LEU A 74 -2.87 -20.79 -0.39
C LEU A 74 -2.00 -19.61 -0.85
N PHE A 75 -1.43 -18.85 0.08
CA PHE A 75 -0.64 -17.66 -0.24
C PHE A 75 0.63 -18.02 -0.99
N ASN A 76 1.30 -19.09 -0.59
CA ASN A 76 2.49 -19.59 -1.29
C ASN A 76 2.15 -20.12 -2.68
N THR A 77 1.02 -20.82 -2.83
CA THR A 77 0.52 -21.25 -4.15
C THR A 77 0.25 -20.05 -5.06
N VAL A 78 -0.40 -19.00 -4.54
CA VAL A 78 -0.65 -17.75 -5.27
C VAL A 78 0.68 -17.07 -5.66
N LEU A 79 1.65 -17.02 -4.76
CA LEU A 79 2.95 -16.42 -5.03
C LEU A 79 3.74 -17.18 -6.12
N GLU A 80 3.79 -18.50 -6.04
CA GLU A 80 4.52 -19.34 -6.99
C GLU A 80 3.89 -19.35 -8.37
N THR A 81 2.56 -19.51 -8.43
CA THR A 81 1.85 -19.64 -9.70
C THR A 81 1.54 -18.28 -10.34
N GLY A 82 1.48 -17.22 -9.54
CA GLY A 82 0.97 -15.91 -9.95
C GLY A 82 -0.53 -15.90 -10.25
N ILE A 83 -1.26 -16.99 -9.97
CA ILE A 83 -2.70 -17.09 -10.22
C ILE A 83 -3.47 -16.49 -9.05
N ILE A 84 -4.19 -15.40 -9.31
CA ILE A 84 -4.96 -14.69 -8.29
C ILE A 84 -6.39 -15.27 -8.24
N PRO A 85 -6.91 -15.63 -7.04
CA PRO A 85 -8.30 -16.02 -6.89
C PRO A 85 -9.25 -14.94 -7.44
N THR A 86 -10.24 -15.35 -8.23
CA THR A 86 -11.15 -14.42 -8.93
C THR A 86 -11.81 -13.42 -7.98
N ASP A 87 -12.28 -13.88 -6.81
CA ASP A 87 -12.95 -13.02 -5.82
C ASP A 87 -12.04 -11.92 -5.27
N TRP A 88 -10.72 -12.11 -5.26
CA TRP A 88 -9.78 -11.08 -4.82
C TRP A 88 -9.65 -9.95 -5.84
N THR A 89 -9.94 -10.22 -7.11
CA THR A 89 -9.90 -9.23 -8.20
C THR A 89 -11.17 -8.39 -8.32
N ILE A 90 -12.23 -8.74 -7.58
CA ILE A 90 -13.52 -8.03 -7.58
C ILE A 90 -13.55 -6.99 -6.46
N GLY A 91 -13.88 -5.74 -6.82
CA GLY A 91 -14.14 -4.65 -5.87
C GLY A 91 -15.62 -4.26 -5.83
N ILE A 92 -16.22 -4.22 -4.64
CA ILE A 92 -17.61 -3.78 -4.46
C ILE A 92 -17.60 -2.32 -4.00
N ILE A 93 -17.99 -1.41 -4.88
CA ILE A 93 -18.04 0.03 -4.59
C ILE A 93 -19.34 0.34 -3.86
N LYS A 94 -19.22 0.82 -2.62
CA LYS A 94 -20.32 1.40 -1.85
C LYS A 94 -20.25 2.93 -1.92
N PRO A 95 -21.21 3.60 -2.56
CA PRO A 95 -21.30 5.06 -2.56
C PRO A 95 -21.79 5.54 -1.20
N LEU A 96 -20.95 6.31 -0.49
CA LEU A 96 -21.32 6.98 0.76
C LEU A 96 -21.62 8.44 0.51
N TYR A 97 -22.81 8.88 0.89
CA TYR A 97 -23.20 10.27 0.74
C TYR A 97 -22.37 11.16 1.67
N LYS A 98 -21.82 12.26 1.16
CA LYS A 98 -21.00 13.21 1.92
C LYS A 98 -21.82 14.09 2.88
N ASN A 99 -23.14 13.88 2.98
CA ASN A 99 -24.08 14.70 3.73
C ASN A 99 -24.03 16.20 3.34
N LYS A 100 -23.75 16.48 2.07
CA LYS A 100 -23.66 17.84 1.52
C LYS A 100 -24.08 17.87 0.06
N GLY A 101 -24.94 18.84 -0.29
CA GLY A 101 -25.40 19.09 -1.66
C GLY A 101 -26.67 18.32 -2.02
N ASP A 102 -26.89 18.13 -3.32
CA ASP A 102 -28.00 17.33 -3.85
C ASP A 102 -27.65 15.83 -3.81
N ILE A 103 -28.59 15.00 -3.33
CA ILE A 103 -28.49 13.54 -3.29
C ILE A 103 -28.47 12.91 -4.69
N ASN A 104 -28.95 13.60 -5.71
CA ASN A 104 -28.94 13.08 -7.09
C ASN A 104 -27.62 13.36 -7.82
N TYR A 105 -26.69 14.09 -7.19
CA TYR A 105 -25.42 14.46 -7.82
C TYR A 105 -24.28 13.53 -7.38
N VAL A 106 -23.72 12.77 -8.33
CA VAL A 106 -22.71 11.71 -8.07
C VAL A 106 -21.47 12.20 -7.33
N ASN A 107 -21.02 13.44 -7.57
CA ASN A 107 -19.83 14.00 -6.93
C ASN A 107 -20.03 14.29 -5.43
N ASN A 108 -21.28 14.28 -4.95
CA ASN A 108 -21.62 14.38 -3.53
C ASN A 108 -21.50 13.04 -2.79
N TYR A 109 -21.01 12.00 -3.47
CA TYR A 109 -20.70 10.70 -2.87
C TYR A 109 -19.19 10.46 -2.81
N ARG A 110 -18.79 9.60 -1.88
CA ARG A 110 -17.48 8.98 -1.80
C ARG A 110 -17.63 7.48 -2.07
N GLY A 111 -17.03 6.97 -3.12
CA GLY A 111 -16.94 5.52 -3.34
C GLY A 111 -15.99 4.90 -2.32
N ILE A 112 -16.46 3.90 -1.58
CA ILE A 112 -15.58 3.01 -0.81
C ILE A 112 -15.60 1.65 -1.48
N THR A 113 -14.43 1.16 -1.87
CA THR A 113 -14.30 -0.17 -2.45
C THR A 113 -14.09 -1.20 -1.33
N LEU A 114 -14.97 -2.19 -1.28
CA LEU A 114 -14.81 -3.38 -0.47
C LEU A 114 -14.07 -4.44 -1.28
N LEU A 115 -12.99 -4.95 -0.69
CA LEU A 115 -12.09 -5.93 -1.26
C LEU A 115 -12.05 -7.16 -0.35
N SER A 116 -11.75 -8.33 -0.93
CA SER A 116 -11.57 -9.58 -0.19
C SER A 116 -10.70 -9.37 1.05
N CYS A 117 -11.17 -9.80 2.21
CA CYS A 117 -10.39 -9.69 3.44
C CYS A 117 -9.16 -10.60 3.40
N LEU A 118 -9.29 -11.78 2.79
CA LEU A 118 -8.18 -12.70 2.62
C LEU A 118 -7.16 -12.18 1.58
N GLY A 119 -7.63 -11.57 0.49
CA GLY A 119 -6.78 -10.88 -0.48
C GLY A 119 -6.03 -9.69 0.13
N LYS A 120 -6.69 -8.88 0.96
CA LYS A 120 -6.03 -7.82 1.72
C LYS A 120 -5.02 -8.33 2.73
N LEU A 121 -5.27 -9.50 3.34
CA LEU A 121 -4.29 -10.12 4.22
C LEU A 121 -3.03 -10.50 3.43
N PHE A 122 -3.21 -11.13 2.26
CA PHE A 122 -2.11 -11.47 1.35
C PHE A 122 -1.30 -10.23 0.96
N THR A 123 -1.96 -9.17 0.52
CA THR A 123 -1.26 -7.94 0.10
C THR A 123 -0.69 -7.16 1.26
N SER A 124 -1.23 -7.29 2.47
CA SER A 124 -0.65 -6.74 3.70
C SER A 124 0.71 -7.37 3.99
N VAL A 125 0.80 -8.70 3.92
CA VAL A 125 2.08 -9.43 4.09
C VAL A 125 3.08 -9.02 3.02
N LEU A 126 2.65 -9.02 1.75
CA LEU A 126 3.50 -8.61 0.63
C LEU A 126 3.97 -7.15 0.75
N ASN A 127 3.11 -6.26 1.22
CA ASN A 127 3.43 -4.85 1.42
C ASN A 127 4.52 -4.66 2.48
N THR A 128 4.51 -5.45 3.57
CA THR A 128 5.60 -5.42 4.56
C THR A 128 6.93 -5.80 3.94
N ARG A 129 6.99 -6.90 3.16
CA ARG A 129 8.23 -7.32 2.47
C ARG A 129 8.75 -6.25 1.52
N LEU A 130 7.88 -5.74 0.67
CA LEU A 130 8.23 -4.72 -0.32
C LEU A 130 8.66 -3.41 0.34
N TYR A 131 7.99 -2.99 1.41
CA TYR A 131 8.36 -1.79 2.13
C TYR A 131 9.75 -1.93 2.77
N SER A 132 10.04 -3.07 3.41
CA SER A 132 11.36 -3.36 3.98
C SER A 132 12.43 -3.33 2.90
N TYR A 133 12.20 -3.99 1.76
CA TYR A 133 13.10 -3.98 0.60
C TYR A 133 13.38 -2.55 0.10
N LEU A 134 12.34 -1.78 -0.22
CA LEU A 134 12.46 -0.42 -0.75
C LEU A 134 13.13 0.55 0.24
N THR A 135 12.99 0.29 1.54
CA THR A 135 13.68 1.04 2.59
C THR A 135 15.17 0.70 2.61
N THR A 136 15.53 -0.58 2.51
CA THR A 136 16.94 -1.02 2.47
C THR A 136 17.66 -0.52 1.23
N GLU A 137 16.99 -0.53 0.08
CA GLU A 137 17.56 -0.04 -1.19
C GLU A 137 17.50 1.49 -1.34
N ASN A 138 16.94 2.22 -0.37
CA ASN A 138 16.71 3.67 -0.41
C ASN A 138 15.99 4.15 -1.69
N THR A 139 15.08 3.33 -2.22
CA THR A 139 14.36 3.62 -3.48
C THR A 139 13.33 4.73 -3.31
N ILE A 140 12.73 4.86 -2.13
CA ILE A 140 11.74 5.90 -1.83
C ILE A 140 12.45 7.14 -1.27
N GLY A 141 12.38 8.25 -2.00
CA GLY A 141 12.99 9.52 -1.63
C GLY A 141 12.58 10.00 -0.23
N SER A 142 13.47 10.73 0.44
CA SER A 142 13.25 11.28 1.79
C SER A 142 12.10 12.27 1.86
N GLU A 143 11.78 12.91 0.75
CA GLU A 143 10.72 13.88 0.57
C GLU A 143 9.33 13.24 0.50
N GLN A 144 9.25 11.96 0.12
CA GLN A 144 8.00 11.21 0.19
C GLN A 144 7.75 10.84 1.65
N VAL A 145 6.83 11.54 2.30
CA VAL A 145 6.45 11.33 3.72
C VAL A 145 5.08 10.66 3.81
N GLY A 146 4.27 10.76 2.74
CA GLY A 146 2.96 10.13 2.66
C GLY A 146 3.06 8.61 2.67
N PHE A 147 2.13 7.96 3.40
CA PHE A 147 1.98 6.50 3.45
C PHE A 147 3.21 5.73 3.97
N ARG A 148 4.16 6.40 4.63
CA ARG A 148 5.32 5.76 5.25
C ARG A 148 5.11 5.59 6.75
N PRO A 149 5.41 4.41 7.30
CA PRO A 149 5.54 4.22 8.74
C PRO A 149 6.45 5.27 9.37
N LYS A 150 6.05 5.78 10.54
CA LYS A 150 6.81 6.75 11.37
C LYS A 150 7.05 8.12 10.72
N HIS A 151 6.32 8.44 9.65
CA HIS A 151 6.33 9.75 8.98
C HIS A 151 4.95 10.39 9.10
N SER A 152 4.89 11.72 9.11
CA SER A 152 3.64 12.47 9.25
C SER A 152 3.70 13.81 8.54
N THR A 153 2.53 14.44 8.34
CA THR A 153 2.45 15.80 7.78
C THR A 153 3.22 16.84 8.59
N LEU A 154 3.51 16.57 9.87
CA LEU A 154 4.34 17.45 10.70
C LEU A 154 5.77 17.56 10.19
N ASP A 155 6.32 16.52 9.57
CA ASP A 155 7.69 16.53 9.04
C ASP A 155 7.83 17.58 7.92
N HIS A 156 6.85 17.63 7.01
CA HIS A 156 6.80 18.64 5.95
C HIS A 156 6.49 20.05 6.47
N ILE A 157 5.61 20.18 7.47
CA ILE A 157 5.35 21.48 8.11
C ILE A 157 6.63 22.03 8.76
N PHE A 158 7.35 21.18 9.49
CA PHE A 158 8.61 21.55 10.14
C PHE A 158 9.68 21.95 9.11
N ALA A 159 9.83 21.18 8.03
CA ALA A 159 10.75 21.52 6.94
C ALA A 159 10.42 22.89 6.32
N LEU A 160 9.12 23.17 6.09
CA LEU A 160 8.66 24.45 5.57
C LEU A 160 8.97 25.60 6.54
N GLN A 161 8.74 25.42 7.84
CA GLN A 161 9.05 26.41 8.87
C GLN A 161 10.55 26.73 8.94
N ILE A 162 11.43 25.73 8.78
CA ILE A 162 12.88 25.95 8.71
C ILE A 162 13.23 26.81 7.48
N LEU A 163 12.69 26.47 6.32
CA LEU A 163 12.91 27.24 5.09
C LEU A 163 12.41 28.68 5.24
N GLU A 164 11.20 28.86 5.76
CA GLU A 164 10.61 30.17 6.03
C GLU A 164 11.54 31.01 6.92
N ASN A 165 11.94 30.48 8.09
CA ASN A 165 12.84 31.15 9.02
C ASN A 165 14.18 31.51 8.37
N PHE A 166 14.76 30.59 7.61
CA PHE A 166 16.03 30.83 6.93
C PHE A 166 15.93 31.98 5.92
N TYR A 167 14.93 31.98 5.05
CA TYR A 167 14.78 33.03 4.02
C TYR A 167 14.41 34.39 4.63
N ILE A 168 13.50 34.41 5.61
CA ILE A 168 13.11 35.65 6.31
C ILE A 168 14.31 36.28 7.03
N ASN A 169 15.10 35.50 7.77
CA ASN A 169 16.28 36.00 8.48
C ASN A 169 17.36 36.56 7.54
N ASN A 170 17.45 36.02 6.33
CA ASN A 170 18.35 36.50 5.29
C ASN A 170 17.75 37.63 4.42
N LYS A 171 16.60 38.18 4.80
CA LYS A 171 15.86 39.23 4.05
C LYS A 171 15.58 38.84 2.60
N LYS A 172 15.39 37.55 2.34
CA LYS A 172 15.02 36.99 1.04
C LYS A 172 13.54 36.62 1.03
N ARG A 173 12.94 36.58 -0.16
CA ARG A 173 11.56 36.13 -0.35
C ARG A 173 11.53 34.62 -0.52
N LEU A 174 10.56 33.96 0.11
CA LEU A 174 10.19 32.57 -0.13
C LEU A 174 8.85 32.54 -0.86
N PHE A 175 8.75 31.74 -1.92
CA PHE A 175 7.50 31.50 -2.64
C PHE A 175 7.18 30.01 -2.56
N CYS A 176 5.93 29.67 -2.26
CA CYS A 176 5.47 28.29 -2.13
C CYS A 176 4.35 28.01 -3.13
N ALA A 177 4.39 26.85 -3.77
CA ALA A 177 3.32 26.34 -4.62
C ALA A 177 2.82 25.02 -4.06
N PHE A 178 1.51 24.92 -3.85
CA PHE A 178 0.85 23.70 -3.40
C PHE A 178 0.10 23.08 -4.58
N VAL A 179 0.47 21.86 -4.95
CA VAL A 179 -0.12 21.13 -6.07
C VAL A 179 -0.95 19.97 -5.50
N ASP A 180 -2.23 19.92 -5.86
CA ASP A 180 -3.13 18.83 -5.51
C ASP A 180 -3.62 18.11 -6.76
N TYR A 181 -3.43 16.80 -6.80
CA TYR A 181 -3.81 15.98 -7.95
C TYR A 181 -5.23 15.45 -7.78
N SER A 182 -6.11 15.84 -8.70
CA SER A 182 -7.49 15.34 -8.73
C SER A 182 -7.52 13.84 -9.01
N LYS A 183 -8.04 13.06 -8.05
CA LYS A 183 -8.22 11.59 -8.16
C LYS A 183 -6.93 10.85 -8.56
N ALA A 184 -5.79 11.22 -7.96
CA ALA A 184 -4.47 10.71 -8.34
C ALA A 184 -4.38 9.16 -8.46
N PHE A 185 -5.04 8.43 -7.55
CA PHE A 185 -5.04 6.96 -7.55
C PHE A 185 -5.77 6.36 -8.75
N ASP A 186 -6.76 7.06 -9.30
CA ASP A 186 -7.64 6.53 -10.36
C ASP A 186 -7.00 6.69 -11.76
N PHE A 187 -5.98 7.55 -11.89
CA PHE A 187 -5.37 7.93 -13.16
C PHE A 187 -3.96 7.38 -13.39
N ILE A 188 -3.45 6.51 -12.51
CA ILE A 188 -2.14 5.88 -12.71
C ILE A 188 -2.15 5.01 -13.98
N ASP A 189 -1.18 5.26 -14.87
CA ASP A 189 -0.88 4.35 -15.98
C ASP A 189 -0.19 3.11 -15.44
N ARG A 190 -0.85 1.96 -15.59
CA ARG A 190 -0.34 0.68 -15.09
C ARG A 190 0.89 0.20 -15.85
N ALA A 191 0.99 0.43 -17.16
CA ALA A 191 2.14 0.02 -17.93
C ALA A 191 3.40 0.75 -17.44
N TYR A 192 3.30 2.06 -17.22
CA TYR A 192 4.38 2.86 -16.67
C TYR A 192 4.69 2.48 -15.21
N LEU A 193 3.66 2.23 -14.38
CA LEU A 193 3.86 1.73 -13.02
C LEU A 193 4.65 0.40 -12.99
N TRP A 194 4.32 -0.54 -13.88
CA TRP A 194 5.04 -1.82 -13.96
C TRP A 194 6.49 -1.67 -14.39
N GLN A 195 6.79 -0.66 -15.21
CA GLN A 195 8.15 -0.30 -15.56
C GLN A 195 8.88 0.28 -14.34
N LYS A 196 8.27 1.22 -13.61
CA LYS A 196 8.85 1.80 -12.38
C LYS A 196 9.15 0.78 -11.28
N VAL A 197 8.24 -0.17 -11.08
CA VAL A 197 8.45 -1.28 -10.14
C VAL A 197 9.63 -2.15 -10.59
N PHE A 198 9.74 -2.43 -11.89
CA PHE A 198 10.87 -3.19 -12.44
C PHE A 198 12.20 -2.42 -12.34
N ASP A 199 12.20 -1.13 -12.64
CA ASP A 199 13.36 -0.23 -12.51
C ASP A 199 13.83 -0.09 -11.06
N SER A 200 12.90 -0.27 -10.10
CA SER A 200 13.17 -0.37 -8.66
C SER A 200 13.75 -1.73 -8.26
N ASN A 201 14.18 -2.54 -9.24
CA ASN A 201 14.71 -3.88 -9.07
C ASN A 201 13.76 -4.85 -8.34
N ILE A 202 12.43 -4.65 -8.47
CA ILE A 202 11.43 -5.64 -8.03
C ILE A 202 11.05 -6.50 -9.23
N ASN A 203 11.43 -7.77 -9.20
CA ASN A 203 11.16 -8.73 -10.28
C ASN A 203 10.71 -10.10 -9.73
N GLY A 204 10.59 -11.10 -10.61
CA GLY A 204 10.24 -12.47 -10.23
C GLY A 204 8.76 -12.69 -9.89
N LYS A 205 8.51 -13.58 -8.93
CA LYS A 205 7.18 -13.99 -8.44
C LYS A 205 6.36 -12.80 -7.98
N VAL A 206 6.96 -11.89 -7.23
CA VAL A 206 6.28 -10.71 -6.68
C VAL A 206 5.77 -9.80 -7.78
N LEU A 207 6.60 -9.45 -8.77
CA LEU A 207 6.17 -8.61 -9.89
C LEU A 207 5.02 -9.26 -10.67
N ASN A 208 5.09 -10.57 -10.89
CA ASN A 208 4.04 -11.32 -11.58
C ASN A 208 2.72 -11.28 -10.80
N VAL A 209 2.75 -11.53 -9.49
CA VAL A 209 1.58 -11.42 -8.61
C VAL A 209 0.97 -10.03 -8.67
N ILE A 210 1.78 -8.98 -8.52
CA ILE A 210 1.32 -7.60 -8.55
C ILE A 210 0.61 -7.34 -9.88
N ARG A 211 1.25 -7.63 -11.02
CA ARG A 211 0.64 -7.44 -12.34
C ARG A 211 -0.67 -8.22 -12.49
N ASN A 212 -0.70 -9.47 -12.05
CA ASN A 212 -1.87 -10.33 -12.19
C ASN A 212 -3.04 -9.92 -11.29
N MET A 213 -2.80 -9.30 -10.14
CA MET A 213 -3.86 -8.72 -9.30
C MET A 213 -4.63 -7.60 -10.02
N TYR A 214 -3.95 -6.86 -10.90
CA TYR A 214 -4.56 -5.74 -11.64
C TYR A 214 -5.06 -6.14 -13.03
N LYS A 215 -4.52 -7.22 -13.62
CA LYS A 215 -4.84 -7.67 -15.00
C LYS A 215 -6.35 -7.89 -15.22
N ASN A 216 -7.02 -8.54 -14.27
CA ASN A 216 -8.44 -8.87 -14.33
C ASN A 216 -9.27 -8.13 -13.28
N ALA A 217 -8.76 -7.00 -12.77
CA ALA A 217 -9.48 -6.22 -11.76
C ALA A 217 -10.83 -5.74 -12.31
N LYS A 218 -11.90 -6.04 -11.59
CA LYS A 218 -13.26 -5.62 -11.91
C LYS A 218 -13.87 -4.92 -10.70
N SER A 219 -14.84 -4.06 -10.95
CA SER A 219 -15.66 -3.48 -9.90
C SER A 219 -17.15 -3.58 -10.23
N CYS A 220 -17.99 -3.57 -9.20
CA CYS A 220 -19.43 -3.38 -9.31
C CYS A 220 -19.89 -2.39 -8.23
N VAL A 221 -21.04 -1.76 -8.43
CA VAL A 221 -21.60 -0.79 -7.48
C VAL A 221 -22.69 -1.48 -6.65
N SER A 222 -22.65 -1.30 -5.33
CA SER A 222 -23.68 -1.79 -4.42
C SER A 222 -24.58 -0.66 -3.94
N LEU A 223 -25.89 -0.77 -4.18
CA LEU A 223 -26.91 0.19 -3.75
C LEU A 223 -28.08 -0.58 -3.10
N LYS A 224 -28.38 -0.25 -1.83
CA LYS A 224 -29.53 -0.80 -1.07
C LYS A 224 -29.72 -2.34 -1.25
N ASN A 225 -28.60 -3.08 -1.18
CA ASN A 225 -28.49 -4.54 -1.33
C ASN A 225 -28.50 -5.12 -2.75
N ASN A 226 -28.65 -4.30 -3.79
CA ASN A 226 -28.47 -4.74 -5.16
C ASN A 226 -27.04 -4.46 -5.63
N LEU A 227 -26.52 -5.35 -6.48
CA LEU A 227 -25.25 -5.16 -7.18
C LEU A 227 -25.52 -4.80 -8.64
N SER A 228 -24.78 -3.83 -9.17
CA SER A 228 -24.74 -3.58 -10.61
C SER A 228 -24.03 -4.71 -11.34
N GLU A 229 -24.13 -4.70 -12.67
CA GLU A 229 -23.20 -5.44 -13.51
C GLU A 229 -21.75 -5.05 -13.22
N SER A 230 -20.84 -6.01 -13.36
CA SER A 230 -19.41 -5.78 -13.16
C SER A 230 -18.79 -5.10 -14.39
N PHE A 231 -17.92 -4.13 -14.17
CA PHE A 231 -17.15 -3.46 -15.20
C PHE A 231 -15.64 -3.61 -14.96
N PRO A 232 -14.82 -3.66 -16.03
CA PRO A 232 -13.37 -3.76 -15.89
C PRO A 232 -12.76 -2.47 -15.34
N CYS A 233 -11.75 -2.59 -14.48
CA CYS A 233 -10.95 -1.48 -13.99
C CYS A 233 -9.55 -1.58 -14.59
N GLN A 234 -9.26 -0.80 -15.63
CA GLN A 234 -8.02 -0.91 -16.42
C GLN A 234 -6.94 0.11 -16.06
N VAL A 235 -7.32 1.20 -15.38
CA VAL A 235 -6.41 2.31 -15.02
C VAL A 235 -6.39 2.45 -13.49
N GLY A 236 -5.37 3.11 -12.96
CA GLY A 236 -5.27 3.42 -11.55
C GLY A 236 -4.86 2.23 -10.68
N VAL A 237 -4.61 2.54 -9.41
CA VAL A 237 -4.42 1.57 -8.34
C VAL A 237 -5.71 1.41 -7.53
N ARG A 238 -5.90 0.27 -6.85
CA ARG A 238 -7.17 -0.04 -6.18
C ARG A 238 -7.28 0.73 -4.87
N GLN A 239 -8.20 1.69 -4.79
CA GLN A 239 -8.46 2.39 -3.53
C GLN A 239 -8.95 1.41 -2.45
N GLY A 240 -8.38 1.52 -1.24
CA GLY A 240 -8.70 0.63 -0.12
C GLY A 240 -7.86 -0.65 -0.05
N GLU A 241 -6.96 -0.87 -1.02
CA GLU A 241 -6.02 -1.98 -1.00
C GLU A 241 -4.71 -1.62 -0.29
N ASN A 242 -4.16 -2.54 0.50
CA ASN A 242 -2.98 -2.30 1.32
C ASN A 242 -1.72 -1.95 0.50
N LEU A 243 -1.59 -2.53 -0.69
CA LEU A 243 -0.43 -2.33 -1.56
C LEU A 243 -0.48 -1.04 -2.40
N SER A 244 -1.68 -0.52 -2.66
CA SER A 244 -1.87 0.63 -3.54
C SER A 244 -1.10 1.89 -3.12
N PRO A 245 -1.03 2.27 -1.83
CA PRO A 245 -0.23 3.42 -1.41
C PRO A 245 1.26 3.26 -1.68
N LEU A 246 1.80 2.05 -1.51
CA LEU A 246 3.21 1.77 -1.79
C LEU A 246 3.50 1.83 -3.29
N LEU A 247 2.63 1.26 -4.12
CA LEU A 247 2.72 1.37 -5.58
C LEU A 247 2.62 2.82 -6.06
N PHE A 248 1.75 3.62 -5.43
CA PHE A 248 1.65 5.05 -5.69
C PHE A 248 2.95 5.79 -5.33
N ALA A 249 3.63 5.39 -4.26
CA ALA A 249 4.90 6.00 -3.86
C ALA A 249 6.08 5.65 -4.78
N ILE A 250 6.00 4.54 -5.53
CA ILE A 250 7.01 4.12 -6.52
C ILE A 250 6.80 4.81 -7.88
N TYR A 251 5.56 5.19 -8.20
CA TYR A 251 5.16 5.80 -9.48
C TYR A 251 5.76 7.20 -9.68
#